data_AF-A0AA38CBH9-F1
#
_entry.id   AF-A0AA38CBH9-F1
#
_cell.length_a   1.000
_cell.length_b   1.000
_cell.length_c   1.000
_cell.angle_alpha   90.00
_cell.angle_beta   90.00
_cell.angle_gamma   90.00
#
_symmetry.space_group_name_H-M   'P 1'
#
loop_
_entity.id
_entity.type
_entity.pdbx_description
1 polymer ?
#
loop_
_entity_poly.entity_id
_entity_poly.type
_entity_poly.pdbx_seq_one_letter_code
_entity_poly.pdbx_strand_id
1 'polypeptide(L)' 'MKQAVDTALQVGYRHLDTASIYGTEPALGEALNHAFLTGIINRDEIFVTSRLFV' A
#
# COMPACT_ATOMS: atom_id res chain seq x y z
N MET A 1 5.12 8.19 4.50
CA MET A 1 4.49 6.91 4.11
C MET A 1 4.29 6.82 2.59
N LYS A 2 3.50 7.71 1.97
CA LYS A 2 3.23 7.68 0.52
C LYS A 2 4.48 7.47 -0.36
N GLN A 3 5.51 8.29 -0.18
CA GLN A 3 6.77 8.17 -0.94
C GLN A 3 7.44 6.80 -0.78
N ALA A 4 7.39 6.20 0.42
CA ALA A 4 7.97 4.88 0.66
C ALA A 4 7.19 3.78 -0.08
N VAL A 5 5.85 3.87 -0.10
CA VAL A 5 5.01 2.95 -0.87
C VAL A 5 5.28 3.12 -2.37
N ASP A 6 5.33 4.34 -2.87
CA ASP A 6 5.63 4.62 -4.29
C ASP A 6 6.99 4.03 -4.71
N THR A 7 8.04 4.24 -3.91
CA THR A 7 9.36 3.64 -4.15
C THR A 7 9.30 2.11 -4.10
N ALA A 8 8.61 1.52 -3.11
CA ALA A 8 8.48 0.07 -3.00
C ALA A 8 7.81 -0.54 -4.24
N LEU A 9 6.74 0.08 -4.75
CA LEU A 9 6.08 -0.36 -5.97
C LEU A 9 6.99 -0.28 -7.20
N GLN A 10 7.77 0.81 -7.32
CA GLN A 10 8.73 1.03 -8.41
C GLN A 10 9.86 -0.01 -8.40
N VAL A 11 10.34 -0.43 -7.23
CA VAL A 11 11.38 -1.46 -7.11
C VAL A 11 10.82 -2.90 -7.10
N GLY A 12 9.52 -3.07 -7.34
CA GLY A 12 8.90 -4.37 -7.60
C GLY A 12 8.24 -5.05 -6.39
N TYR A 13 8.08 -4.38 -5.25
CA TYR A 13 7.33 -4.96 -4.13
C TYR A 13 5.86 -5.11 -4.50
N ARG A 14 5.28 -6.25 -4.10
CA ARG A 14 3.88 -6.62 -4.31
C ARG A 14 3.19 -7.08 -3.04
N HIS A 15 3.87 -7.03 -1.89
CA HIS A 15 3.30 -7.32 -0.58
C HIS A 15 3.53 -6.13 0.34
N LEU A 16 2.44 -5.54 0.84
CA LEU A 16 2.45 -4.47 1.82
C LEU A 16 1.79 -4.94 3.11
N ASP A 17 2.42 -4.59 4.24
CA ASP A 17 1.99 -4.98 5.57
C ASP A 17 1.65 -3.74 6.39
N THR A 18 0.52 -3.79 7.10
CA THR A 18 0.04 -2.70 7.95
C THR A 18 -0.74 -3.23 9.16
N ALA A 19 -1.22 -2.33 10.02
CA ALA A 19 -2.13 -2.60 11.12
C ALA A 19 -2.88 -1.33 11.50
N SER A 20 -4.06 -1.45 12.08
CA SER A 20 -4.87 -0.30 12.50
C SER A 20 -4.13 0.62 13.50
N ILE A 21 -3.37 0.03 14.43
CA ILE A 21 -2.59 0.80 15.44
C ILE A 21 -1.41 1.57 14.84
N TYR A 22 -0.93 1.23 13.65
CA TYR A 22 0.17 1.97 13.04
C TYR A 22 -0.26 3.38 12.60
N GLY A 23 -1.56 3.60 12.40
CA GLY A 23 -2.09 4.87 11.89
C GLY A 23 -1.67 5.19 10.45
N THR A 24 -1.08 4.23 9.73
CA THR A 24 -0.54 4.41 8.37
C THR A 24 -1.50 3.99 7.26
N GLU A 25 -2.60 3.30 7.59
CA GLU A 25 -3.57 2.78 6.61
C GLU A 25 -4.18 3.86 5.69
N PRO A 26 -4.53 5.08 6.17
CA PRO A 26 -5.01 6.13 5.27
C PRO A 26 -3.98 6.53 4.21
N ALA A 27 -2.72 6.71 4.62
CA ALA A 27 -1.64 7.10 3.70
C ALA A 27 -1.24 5.95 2.75
N LEU A 28 -1.34 4.70 3.21
CA LEU A 28 -1.18 3.52 2.36
C LEU A 28 -2.30 3.45 1.30
N GLY A 29 -3.54 3.67 1.71
CA GLY A 29 -4.71 3.68 0.81
C GLY A 29 -4.60 4.76 -0.25
N GLU A 30 -4.17 5.97 0.12
CA GLU A 30 -3.94 7.07 -0.83
C GLU A 30 -2.87 6.72 -1.88
N ALA A 31 -1.75 6.15 -1.44
CA ALA A 31 -0.67 5.73 -2.34
C ALA A 31 -1.14 4.63 -3.32
N LEU A 32 -1.84 3.62 -2.82
CA LEU A 32 -2.38 2.54 -3.65
C LEU A 32 -3.43 3.04 -4.64
N ASN A 33 -4.34 3.92 -4.21
CA ASN A 33 -5.34 4.50 -5.10
C ASN A 33 -4.68 5.29 -6.24
N HIS A 34 -3.66 6.10 -5.93
CA HIS A 34 -2.87 6.79 -6.95
C HIS A 34 -2.19 5.80 -7.91
N ALA A 35 -1.57 4.74 -7.39
CA ALA A 35 -0.91 3.72 -8.22
C ALA A 35 -1.88 3.00 -9.17
N PHE A 36 -3.10 2.72 -8.72
CA PHE A 36 -4.14 2.12 -9.55
C PHE A 36 -4.63 3.09 -10.64
N LEU A 37 -4.90 4.35 -10.27
CA LEU A 37 -5.38 5.37 -11.21
C LEU A 37 -4.35 5.72 -12.28
N THR A 38 -3.06 5.62 -11.96
CA THR A 38 -1.95 5.89 -12.89
C THR A 38 -1.49 4.66 -13.66
N GLY A 39 -2.08 3.48 -13.42
CA GLY A 39 -1.72 2.24 -14.09
C GLY A 39 -0.33 1.70 -13.74
N ILE A 40 0.22 2.08 -12.57
CA ILE A 40 1.52 1.58 -12.10
C ILE A 40 1.41 0.09 -11.73
N ILE A 41 0.29 -0.29 -11.10
CA ILE A 41 -0.06 -1.67 -10.78
C ILE A 41 -1.59 -1.84 -10.88
N ASN A 42 -2.04 -3.07 -11.07
CA ASN A 42 -3.44 -3.44 -10.89
C ASN A 42 -3.69 -3.96 -9.46
N ARG A 43 -4.96 -3.99 -9.03
CA ARG A 43 -5.31 -4.43 -7.67
C ARG A 43 -4.99 -5.91 -7.44
N ASP A 44 -5.13 -6.76 -8.43
CA ASP A 44 -4.83 -8.20 -8.36
C ASP A 44 -3.32 -8.50 -8.28
N GLU A 45 -2.47 -7.55 -8.62
CA GLU A 45 -1.01 -7.68 -8.50
C GLU A 45 -0.50 -7.45 -7.07
N ILE A 46 -1.33 -6.98 -6.13
CA ILE A 46 -0.89 -6.57 -4.80
C ILE A 46 -1.56 -7.35 -3.66
N PHE A 47 -0.74 -7.78 -2.71
CA PHE A 47 -1.16 -8.38 -1.46
C PHE A 47 -1.04 -7.36 -0.31
N VAL A 48 -2.13 -7.13 0.40
CA VAL A 48 -2.16 -6.21 1.56
C VAL A 48 -2.59 -6.99 2.79
N THR A 49 -1.75 -6.98 3.82
CA THR A 49 -2.05 -7.57 5.13
C THR A 49 -2.33 -6.48 6.13
N SER A 50 -3.46 -6.56 6.86
CA SER A 50 -3.71 -5.73 8.05
C SER A 50 -3.96 -6.61 9.27
N ARG A 51 -4.03 -6.00 10.46
CA ARG A 51 -4.20 -6.66 11.76
C ARG A 51 -5.25 -5.94 12.58
N LEU A 52 -6.14 -6.72 13.19
CA LEU A 52 -7.03 -6.24 14.24
C LEU A 52 -6.21 -5.93 15.50
N PHE A 53 -6.47 -4.79 16.11
CA PHE A 53 -5.90 -4.41 17.39
C PHE A 53 -6.93 -4.64 18.50
N VAL A 54 -6.49 -5.15 19.66
CA VAL A 54 -7.27 -5.41 20.87
C VAL A 54 -6.66 -4.71 22.07
#